data_AF-D4K5H6-F1
#
_entry.id   AF-D4K5H6-F1
#
_cell.length_a   1.000
_cell.length_b   1.000
_cell.length_c   1.000
_cell.angle_alpha   90.00
_cell.angle_beta   90.00
_cell.angle_gamma   90.00
#
_symmetry.space_group_name_H-M   'P 1'
#
loop_
_entity.id
_entity.type
_entity.pdbx_description
1 polymer ?
#
loop_
_entity_poly.entity_id
_entity_poly.type
_entity_poly.pdbx_seq_one_letter_code
_entity_poly.pdbx_strand_id
1 'polypeptide(L)' 'MNTDYMATVYADLIRKGKKTLAQVPKSLQKKVKALLAEDNK' A
#
# COMPACT_ATOMS: atom_id res chain seq x y z
N MET A 1 5.29 16.17 -4.69
CA MET A 1 5.64 14.97 -3.90
C MET A 1 4.79 13.81 -4.40
N ASN A 2 5.38 12.74 -4.94
CA ASN A 2 4.65 11.62 -5.54
C ASN A 2 4.02 10.73 -4.46
N THR A 3 2.78 11.04 -4.10
CA THR A 3 1.93 10.26 -3.18
C THR A 3 1.76 8.81 -3.63
N ASP A 4 1.91 8.54 -4.94
CA ASP A 4 1.85 7.21 -5.54
C ASP A 4 3.04 6.32 -5.18
N TYR A 5 4.25 6.87 -5.07
CA TYR A 5 5.44 6.13 -4.68
C TYR A 5 5.35 5.61 -3.24
N MET A 6 4.82 6.45 -2.33
CA MET A 6 4.60 6.04 -0.94
C MET A 6 3.58 4.90 -0.87
N ALA A 7 2.50 4.94 -1.66
CA ALA A 7 1.52 3.87 -1.69
C ALA A 7 2.12 2.54 -2.18
N THR A 8 2.98 2.55 -3.21
CA THR A 8 3.68 1.34 -3.67
C THR A 8 4.62 0.79 -2.61
N VAL A 9 5.41 1.65 -1.95
CA VAL A 9 6.30 1.23 -0.85
C VAL A 9 5.50 0.57 0.29
N TYR A 10 4.37 1.16 0.69
CA TYR A 10 3.51 0.56 1.71
C TYR A 10 2.90 -0.77 1.26
N ALA A 11 2.44 -0.87 0.02
CA ALA A 11 1.92 -2.11 -0.54
C ALA A 11 2.97 -3.23 -0.51
N ASP A 12 4.22 -2.94 -0.90
CA ASP A 12 5.32 -3.90 -0.86
C ASP A 12 5.71 -4.31 0.56
N LEU A 13 5.69 -3.37 1.51
CA LEU A 13 5.93 -3.70 2.91
C LEU A 13 4.84 -4.61 3.49
N ILE A 14 3.59 -4.44 3.05
CA ILE A 14 2.47 -5.32 3.41
C ILE A 14 2.62 -6.70 2.76
N ARG A 15 2.98 -6.77 1.47
CA ARG A 15 3.29 -8.04 0.79
C ARG A 15 4.39 -8.81 1.49
N LYS A 16 5.43 -8.11 1.96
CA LYS A 16 6.56 -8.69 2.70
C LYS A 16 6.24 -9.04 4.15
N GLY A 17 5.01 -8.82 4.62
CA GLY A 17 4.59 -9.06 6.01
C GLY A 17 5.26 -8.15 7.04
N LYS A 18 5.97 -7.10 6.60
CA LYS A 18 6.69 -6.18 7.48
C LYS A 18 5.80 -5.08 8.05
N LYS A 19 4.62 -4.89 7.47
CA LYS A 19 3.68 -3.82 7.82
C LYS A 19 2.24 -4.27 7.57
N THR A 20 1.29 -3.65 8.25
CA THR A 20 -0.14 -3.94 8.05
C THR A 20 -0.87 -2.72 7.49
N LEU A 21 -2.03 -2.94 6.86
CA LEU A 21 -2.91 -1.86 6.36
C LEU A 21 -3.28 -0.84 7.45
N ALA A 22 -3.31 -1.25 8.72
CA ALA A 22 -3.56 -0.36 9.86
C ALA A 22 -2.43 0.66 10.09
N GLN A 23 -1.19 0.34 9.72
CA GLN A 23 -0.03 1.23 9.80
C GLN A 23 0.11 2.15 8.60
N VAL A 24 -0.78 2.03 7.60
CA VAL A 24 -0.84 2.92 6.44
C VAL A 24 -1.74 4.11 6.80
N PRO A 25 -1.34 5.36 6.51
CA PRO A 25 -2.20 6.53 6.67
C PRO A 25 -3.53 6.36 5.91
N LYS A 26 -4.65 6.79 6.50
CA LYS A 26 -6.00 6.63 5.90
C LYS A 26 -6.10 7.17 4.46
N SER A 27 -5.39 8.26 4.16
CA SER A 27 -5.30 8.85 2.82
C SER A 27 -4.65 7.92 1.78
N LEU A 28 -3.76 7.04 2.22
CA LEU A 28 -3.04 6.07 1.38
C LEU A 28 -3.67 4.69 1.42
N GLN A 29 -4.40 4.31 2.47
CA GLN A 29 -5.03 2.98 2.59
C GLN A 29 -5.87 2.61 1.37
N LYS A 30 -6.61 3.58 0.82
CA LYS A 30 -7.45 3.35 -0.37
C LYS A 30 -6.60 3.01 -1.61
N LYS A 31 -5.49 3.72 -1.83
CA LYS A 31 -4.54 3.45 -2.92
C LYS A 31 -3.78 2.14 -2.70
N VAL A 32 -3.29 1.90 -1.49
CA VAL A 32 -2.57 0.67 -1.12
C VAL A 32 -3.45 -0.56 -1.31
N LYS A 33 -4.73 -0.49 -0.92
CA LYS A 33 -5.69 -1.58 -1.12
C LYS A 33 -5.97 -1.84 -2.61
N ALA A 34 -6.07 -0.79 -3.43
CA ALA A 34 -6.19 -0.93 -4.88
C ALA A 34 -4.95 -1.62 -5.48
N LEU A 35 -3.74 -1.17 -5.11
CA LEU A 35 -2.49 -1.75 -5.58
C LEU A 35 -2.31 -3.23 -5.16
N LEU A 36 -2.76 -3.59 -3.96
CA LEU A 36 -2.74 -4.99 -3.49
C LEU A 36 -3.76 -5.87 -4.22
N ALA A 37 -4.86 -5.30 -4.71
CA ALA A 37 -5.89 -6.02 -5.46
C ALA A 37 -5.53 -6.16 -6.95
N GLU A 38 -4.88 -5.16 -7.55
CA GLU A 38 -4.47 -5.20 -8.97
C GLU A 38 -3.32 -6.17 -9.25
N ASP A 39 -2.39 -6.31 -8.32
CA ASP A 39 -1.19 -7.14 -8.46
C ASP A 39 -1.45 -8.66 -8.31
N ASN A 40 -2.65 -9.02 -7.85
CA ASN A 40 -3.05 -10.42 -7.62
C ASN A 40 -3.79 -11.02 -8.83
N LYS A 41 -3.53 -10.51 -10.05
CA LYS A 41 -4.22 -10.89 -11.30
C LYS A 41 -3.26 -11.49 -12.30
#